data_AF-A0A060C548-F1
#
_entry.id   AF-A0A060C548-F1
#
_cell.length_a   1.000
_cell.length_b   1.000
_cell.length_c   1.000
_cell.angle_alpha   90.00
_cell.angle_beta   90.00
_cell.angle_gamma   90.00
#
_symmetry.space_group_name_H-M   'P 1'
#
loop_
_entity.id
_entity.type
_entity.pdbx_description
1 polymer ?
#
loop_
_entity_poly.entity_id
_entity_poly.type
_entity_poly.pdbx_seq_one_letter_code
_entity_poly.pdbx_strand_id
1 'polypeptide(L)'
;CQAADCSQPVAVPAPPDAGTGTGTDTDGVNYADLYEKRFALLLQAYRRFERLADPAQRQRFVTFCDEQADWLGDYALYFALKRDQQELPWTEWPKPLRLREPAALARAQAALRESVNFCSFMQ
;
A
#
# COMPACT_ATOMS: atom_id res chain seq x y z
N CYS A 1 18.56 7.67 40.21
CA CYS A 1 17.99 8.38 39.05
C CYS A 1 16.78 7.59 38.60
N GLN A 2 15.58 8.07 38.94
CA GLN A 2 14.34 7.30 38.86
C GLN A 2 13.31 8.10 38.04
N ALA A 3 12.34 7.35 37.50
CA ALA A 3 11.20 7.76 36.66
C ALA A 3 11.55 7.96 35.17
N ALA A 4 10.77 7.50 34.18
CA ALA A 4 9.42 6.95 34.16
C ALA A 4 9.31 6.01 32.94
N ASP A 5 8.82 4.78 33.12
CA ASP A 5 7.47 4.35 32.71
C ASP A 5 7.25 4.33 31.18
N CYS A 6 7.68 3.25 30.54
CA CYS A 6 7.43 2.96 29.12
C CYS A 6 6.14 2.12 28.90
N SER A 7 5.22 2.09 29.87
CA SER A 7 3.96 1.34 29.77
C SER A 7 2.76 2.28 29.73
N GLN A 8 2.61 3.03 28.64
CA GLN A 8 1.32 3.60 28.28
C GLN A 8 1.09 3.41 26.77
N PRO A 9 -0.03 2.81 26.34
CA PRO A 9 -0.41 2.82 24.94
C PRO A 9 -0.71 4.25 24.53
N VAL A 10 -0.02 4.76 23.50
CA VAL A 10 -0.34 6.05 22.91
C VAL A 10 -1.69 5.88 22.21
N ALA A 11 -2.75 6.41 22.83
CA ALA A 11 -4.03 6.58 22.17
C ALA A 11 -3.84 7.59 21.04
N VAL A 12 -3.86 7.11 19.80
CA VAL A 12 -4.00 7.97 18.63
C VAL A 12 -5.40 8.57 18.72
N PRO A 13 -5.54 9.91 18.86
CA PRO A 13 -6.86 10.51 18.84
C PRO A 13 -7.49 10.20 17.47
N ALA A 14 -8.68 9.62 17.50
CA ALA A 14 -9.49 9.48 16.31
C ALA A 14 -9.65 10.87 15.66
N PRO A 15 -9.57 10.97 14.32
CA PRO A 15 -9.78 12.24 13.63
C PRO A 15 -11.14 12.85 14.04
N PRO A 16 -11.24 14.17 14.28
CA PRO A 16 -12.44 14.84 14.80
C PRO A 16 -13.63 14.91 13.82
N ASP A 17 -13.75 13.93 12.94
CA ASP A 17 -14.70 13.88 11.84
C ASP A 17 -14.86 12.42 11.35
N ALA A 18 -14.85 11.45 12.28
CA ALA A 18 -15.65 10.25 12.10
C ALA A 18 -17.13 10.63 12.19
N GLY A 19 -17.59 11.36 11.16
CA GLY A 19 -18.98 11.69 10.96
C GLY A 19 -19.75 10.38 10.96
N THR A 20 -20.51 10.15 12.04
CA THR A 20 -21.60 9.17 12.03
C THR A 20 -22.71 9.78 11.20
N GLY A 21 -22.45 9.92 9.90
CA GLY A 21 -23.45 10.29 8.93
C GLY A 21 -24.17 9.01 8.54
N THR A 22 -25.27 8.70 9.24
CA THR A 22 -26.38 8.01 8.57
C THR A 22 -27.01 9.02 7.61
N GLY A 23 -26.25 9.39 6.59
CA GLY A 23 -26.56 10.48 5.66
C GLY A 23 -26.69 9.87 4.29
N THR A 24 -27.92 9.61 3.88
CA THR A 24 -28.30 9.48 2.47
C THR A 24 -28.22 10.87 1.81
N ASP A 25 -27.04 11.48 1.80
CA ASP A 25 -26.72 12.68 1.02
C ASP A 25 -25.97 12.22 -0.23
N THR A 26 -26.71 12.10 -1.33
CA THR A 26 -26.30 11.43 -2.58
C THR A 26 -25.32 12.21 -3.47
N ASP A 27 -24.82 13.38 -3.05
CA ASP A 27 -23.93 14.22 -3.86
C ASP A 27 -22.45 14.23 -3.41
N GLY A 28 -22.12 13.58 -2.28
CA GLY A 28 -20.75 13.50 -1.75
C GLY A 28 -20.04 12.19 -2.08
N VAL A 29 -18.74 12.27 -2.45
CA VAL A 29 -17.90 11.07 -2.61
C VAL A 29 -17.47 10.57 -1.23
N ASN A 30 -17.95 9.39 -0.82
CA ASN A 30 -17.47 8.72 0.39
C ASN A 30 -16.10 8.06 0.13
N TYR A 31 -15.03 8.78 0.48
CA TYR A 31 -13.66 8.32 0.29
C TYR A 31 -13.27 7.14 1.19
N ALA A 32 -13.87 7.01 2.38
CA ALA A 32 -13.61 5.88 3.27
C ALA A 32 -14.11 4.58 2.64
N ASP A 33 -15.37 4.56 2.19
CA ASP A 33 -15.98 3.44 1.48
C ASP A 33 -15.21 3.10 0.19
N LEU A 34 -14.82 4.12 -0.58
CA LEU A 34 -14.02 3.92 -1.78
C LEU A 34 -12.67 3.29 -1.46
N TYR A 35 -11.98 3.76 -0.42
CA TYR A 35 -10.69 3.23 -0.01
C TYR A 35 -10.80 1.73 0.29
N GLU A 36 -11.77 1.31 1.09
CA GLU A 36 -11.96 -0.09 1.48
C GLU A 36 -12.34 -0.97 0.28
N LYS A 37 -13.35 -0.56 -0.50
CA LYS A 37 -13.95 -1.41 -1.54
C LYS A 37 -13.09 -1.47 -2.80
N ARG A 38 -12.44 -0.36 -3.18
CA ARG A 38 -11.67 -0.26 -4.44
C ARG A 38 -10.50 -1.22 -4.45
N PHE A 39 -9.69 -1.28 -3.39
CA PHE A 39 -8.51 -2.14 -3.40
C PHE A 39 -8.88 -3.63 -3.45
N ALA A 40 -9.94 -4.05 -2.77
CA ALA A 40 -10.43 -5.41 -2.84
C ALA A 40 -10.84 -5.80 -4.28
N LEU A 41 -11.58 -4.93 -4.97
CA LEU A 41 -11.99 -5.14 -6.36
C LEU A 41 -10.80 -5.15 -7.32
N LEU A 42 -9.88 -4.19 -7.19
CA LEU A 42 -8.69 -4.11 -8.03
C LEU A 42 -7.77 -5.32 -7.83
N LEU A 43 -7.62 -5.83 -6.61
CA LEU A 43 -6.83 -7.03 -6.35
C LEU A 43 -7.44 -8.26 -7.04
N GLN A 44 -8.77 -8.37 -7.04
CA GLN A 44 -9.44 -9.43 -7.81
C GLN A 44 -9.22 -9.27 -9.32
N ALA A 45 -9.24 -8.04 -9.84
CA ALA A 45 -8.95 -7.77 -11.25
C ALA A 45 -7.50 -8.14 -11.61
N TYR A 46 -6.54 -7.75 -10.76
CA TYR A 46 -5.12 -8.10 -10.92
C TYR A 46 -4.90 -9.60 -10.94
N ARG A 47 -5.46 -10.35 -9.98
CA ARG A 47 -5.35 -11.82 -9.96
C ARG A 47 -5.99 -12.48 -11.19
N ARG A 48 -7.07 -11.89 -11.72
CA ARG A 48 -7.66 -12.34 -12.99
C ARG A 48 -6.72 -12.04 -14.16
N PHE A 49 -6.13 -10.86 -14.22
CA PHE A 49 -5.10 -10.50 -15.20
C PHE A 49 -3.92 -11.47 -15.14
N GLU A 50 -3.36 -11.76 -13.96
CA GLU A 50 -2.24 -12.69 -13.81
C GLU A 50 -2.54 -14.09 -14.38
N ARG A 51 -3.79 -14.55 -14.27
CA ARG A 51 -4.21 -15.88 -14.73
C ARG A 51 -4.67 -15.92 -16.18
N LEU A 52 -5.40 -14.90 -16.63
CA LEU A 52 -6.19 -14.93 -17.87
C LEU A 52 -5.71 -13.94 -18.94
N ALA A 53 -4.77 -13.04 -18.61
CA ALA A 53 -4.31 -12.06 -19.58
C ALA A 53 -3.68 -12.74 -20.80
N ASP A 54 -4.09 -12.26 -21.97
CA ASP A 54 -3.51 -12.68 -23.24
C ASP A 54 -2.06 -12.16 -23.38
N PRO A 55 -1.26 -12.70 -24.32
CA PRO A 55 0.13 -12.27 -24.51
C PRO A 55 0.29 -10.78 -24.80
N ALA A 56 -0.65 -10.15 -25.52
CA ALA A 56 -0.57 -8.73 -25.86
C ALA A 56 -0.83 -7.85 -24.63
N GLN A 57 -1.78 -8.22 -23.78
CA GLN A 57 -2.05 -7.57 -22.49
C GLN A 57 -0.85 -7.67 -21.56
N ARG A 58 -0.23 -8.84 -21.46
CA ARG A 58 1.00 -9.03 -20.65
C ARG A 58 2.14 -8.18 -21.19
N GLN A 59 2.33 -8.16 -22.51
CA GLN A 59 3.39 -7.37 -23.13
C GLN A 59 3.21 -5.88 -22.85
N ARG A 60 1.99 -5.34 -22.95
CA ARG A 60 1.73 -3.93 -22.60
C ARG A 60 2.07 -3.61 -21.16
N PHE A 61 1.74 -4.52 -20.23
CA PHE A 61 2.09 -4.34 -18.82
C PHE A 61 3.60 -4.35 -18.59
N VAL A 62 4.34 -5.29 -19.19
CA VAL A 62 5.80 -5.33 -19.09
C VAL A 62 6.42 -4.06 -19.68
N THR A 63 5.99 -3.66 -20.88
CA THR A 63 6.48 -2.44 -21.53
C THR A 63 6.22 -1.20 -20.67
N PHE A 64 5.04 -1.08 -20.06
CA PHE A 64 4.75 0.01 -19.13
C PHE A 64 5.70 -0.02 -17.91
N CYS A 65 5.90 -1.18 -17.30
CA CYS A 65 6.82 -1.31 -16.16
C CYS A 65 8.25 -0.93 -16.53
N ASP A 66 8.71 -1.28 -17.73
CA ASP A 66 10.05 -0.95 -18.23
C ASP A 66 10.17 0.56 -18.52
N GLU A 67 9.16 1.16 -19.16
CA GLU A 67 9.12 2.60 -19.46
C GLU A 67 9.08 3.47 -18.20
N GLN A 68 8.50 2.96 -17.10
CA GLN A 68 8.35 3.67 -15.83
C GLN A 68 9.32 3.19 -14.75
N ALA A 69 10.34 2.41 -15.10
CA ALA A 69 11.25 1.76 -14.16
C ALA A 69 11.95 2.73 -13.20
N ASP A 70 12.18 3.97 -13.64
CA ASP A 70 12.85 5.03 -12.87
C ASP A 70 12.14 5.42 -11.56
N TRP A 71 10.82 5.20 -11.47
CA TRP A 71 10.03 5.55 -10.28
C TRP A 71 9.11 4.42 -9.79
N LEU A 72 8.63 3.58 -10.71
CA LEU A 72 7.59 2.60 -10.42
C LEU A 72 8.06 1.56 -9.39
N GLY A 73 9.31 1.12 -9.49
CA GLY A 73 9.87 0.12 -8.58
C GLY A 73 9.90 0.60 -7.13
N ASP A 74 10.39 1.82 -6.90
CA ASP A 74 10.47 2.42 -5.58
C ASP A 74 9.08 2.73 -5.00
N TYR A 75 8.18 3.25 -5.84
CA TYR A 75 6.81 3.54 -5.43
C TYR A 75 6.03 2.28 -5.07
N ALA A 76 6.11 1.24 -5.91
CA ALA A 76 5.41 -0.01 -5.69
C ALA A 76 5.92 -0.74 -4.44
N LEU A 77 7.24 -0.70 -4.18
CA LEU A 77 7.81 -1.23 -2.96
C LEU A 77 7.38 -0.44 -1.72
N TYR A 78 7.37 0.89 -1.79
CA TYR A 78 6.86 1.73 -0.70
C TYR A 78 5.38 1.43 -0.40
N PHE A 79 4.53 1.32 -1.42
CA PHE A 79 3.11 0.98 -1.24
C PHE A 79 2.95 -0.37 -0.56
N ALA A 80 3.68 -1.39 -1.03
CA ALA A 80 3.64 -2.72 -0.44
C ALA A 80 4.10 -2.73 1.01
N LEU A 81 5.21 -2.06 1.32
CA LEU A 81 5.73 -1.91 2.68
C LEU A 81 4.74 -1.16 3.59
N LYS A 82 4.11 -0.09 3.10
CA LYS A 82 3.14 0.67 3.89
C LYS A 82 1.96 -0.20 4.30
N ARG A 83 1.46 -1.06 3.42
CA ARG A 83 0.39 -2.01 3.76
C ARG A 83 0.84 -3.09 4.72
N ASP A 84 2.05 -3.62 4.53
CA ASP A 84 2.65 -4.61 5.44
C ASP A 84 2.87 -4.05 6.85
N GLN A 85 3.26 -2.78 6.95
CA GLN A 85 3.46 -2.05 8.20
C GLN A 85 2.17 -1.42 8.75
N GLN A 86 0.98 -1.96 8.43
CA GLN A 86 -0.31 -1.52 8.97
C GLN A 86 -0.58 -0.01 8.78
N GLU A 87 -0.17 0.53 7.63
CA GLU A 87 -0.32 1.95 7.26
C GLU A 87 0.49 2.95 8.10
N LEU A 88 1.39 2.45 8.96
CA LEU A 88 2.30 3.29 9.74
C LEU A 88 3.17 4.18 8.84
N PRO A 89 3.48 5.41 9.28
CA PRO A 89 4.39 6.28 8.56
C PRO A 89 5.79 5.65 8.47
N TRP A 90 6.50 5.94 7.38
CA TRP A 90 7.81 5.34 7.11
C TRP A 90 8.87 5.65 8.18
N THR A 91 8.67 6.73 8.95
CA THR A 91 9.52 7.12 10.08
C THR A 91 9.46 6.15 11.25
N GLU A 92 8.39 5.35 11.36
CA GLU A 92 8.16 4.39 12.43
C GLU A 92 8.53 2.96 12.03
N TRP A 93 8.90 2.73 10.77
CA TRP A 93 9.28 1.41 10.29
C TRP A 93 10.58 0.91 10.92
N PRO A 94 10.81 -0.41 10.95
CA PRO A 94 12.07 -1.00 11.38
C PRO A 94 13.27 -0.32 10.73
N LYS A 95 14.33 -0.07 11.53
CA LYS A 95 15.52 0.68 11.12
C LYS A 95 16.08 0.25 9.75
N PRO A 96 16.20 -1.05 9.41
CA PRO A 96 16.72 -1.47 8.11
C PRO A 96 15.86 -1.03 6.92
N LEU A 97 14.53 -1.00 7.08
CA LEU A 97 13.60 -0.55 6.05
C LEU A 97 13.59 0.98 5.95
N ARG A 98 13.57 1.66 7.09
CA ARG A 98 13.58 3.12 7.17
C ARG A 98 14.86 3.73 6.57
N LEU A 99 16.01 3.09 6.81
CA LEU A 99 17.30 3.49 6.24
C LEU A 99 17.54 2.93 4.83
N ARG A 100 16.55 2.23 4.25
CA ARG A 100 16.63 1.67 2.89
C ARG A 100 17.87 0.78 2.70
N GLU A 101 18.18 -0.05 3.69
CA GLU A 101 19.31 -0.98 3.59
C GLU A 101 19.06 -1.95 2.42
N PRO A 102 20.00 -2.08 1.46
CA PRO A 102 19.76 -2.84 0.23
C PRO A 102 19.31 -4.29 0.48
N ALA A 103 19.88 -4.94 1.49
CA ALA A 103 19.51 -6.30 1.87
C ALA A 103 18.08 -6.40 2.43
N ALA A 104 17.63 -5.40 3.21
CA ALA A 104 16.29 -5.36 3.77
C ALA A 104 15.25 -5.09 2.67
N LEU A 105 15.54 -4.17 1.74
CA LEU A 105 14.68 -3.87 0.61
C LEU A 105 14.55 -5.06 -0.34
N ALA A 106 15.66 -5.74 -0.67
CA ALA A 106 15.61 -6.94 -1.52
C ALA A 106 14.77 -8.06 -0.90
N ARG A 107 14.89 -8.27 0.43
CA ARG A 107 14.04 -9.22 1.17
C ARG A 107 12.56 -8.83 1.13
N ALA A 108 12.26 -7.56 1.37
CA ALA A 108 10.89 -7.04 1.33
C ALA A 108 10.30 -7.16 -0.08
N GLN A 109 11.05 -6.81 -1.12
CA GLN A 109 10.60 -6.92 -2.51
C GLN A 109 10.29 -8.37 -2.90
N ALA A 110 11.11 -9.33 -2.45
CA ALA A 110 10.85 -10.75 -2.68
C ALA A 110 9.63 -11.25 -1.89
N ALA A 111 9.51 -10.89 -0.61
CA ALA A 111 8.40 -11.29 0.25
C ALA A 111 7.06 -10.70 -0.19
N LEU A 112 7.07 -9.45 -0.68
CA LEU A 112 5.88 -8.67 -1.04
C LEU A 112 5.65 -8.61 -2.55
N ARG A 113 6.22 -9.53 -3.33
CA ARG A 113 6.20 -9.48 -4.81
C ARG A 113 4.80 -9.33 -5.40
N GLU A 114 3.80 -10.04 -4.88
CA GLU A 114 2.41 -9.91 -5.34
C GLU A 114 1.89 -8.48 -5.11
N SER A 115 2.15 -7.90 -3.93
CA SER A 115 1.70 -6.55 -3.60
C SER A 115 2.44 -5.48 -4.40
N VAL A 116 3.73 -5.67 -4.70
CA VAL A 116 4.51 -4.79 -5.56
C VAL A 116 3.94 -4.81 -6.97
N ASN A 117 3.77 -6.00 -7.56
CA ASN A 117 3.22 -6.13 -8.91
C ASN A 117 1.77 -5.64 -9.00
N PHE A 118 0.96 -5.87 -7.97
CA PHE A 118 -0.39 -5.33 -7.86
C PHE A 118 -0.38 -3.80 -7.88
N CYS A 119 0.54 -3.17 -7.14
CA CYS A 119 0.70 -1.72 -7.18
C CYS A 119 1.08 -1.23 -8.58
N SER A 120 2.04 -1.90 -9.22
CA SER A 120 2.43 -1.60 -10.61
C SER A 120 1.28 -1.76 -11.60
N PHE A 121 0.41 -2.74 -11.43
CA PHE A 121 -0.79 -2.93 -12.27
C PHE A 121 -1.84 -1.82 -12.11
N MET A 122 -1.88 -1.15 -10.95
CA MET A 122 -2.81 -0.06 -10.71
C MET A 122 -2.33 1.30 -11.26
N GLN A 123 -1.03 1.44 -11.51
CA GLN A 123 -0.46 2.66 -12.11
C GLN A 123 -0.68 2.64 -13.62
#